data_AF-A0A2H1X3T8-F1
#
_entry.id   AF-A0A2H1X3T8-F1
#
_cell.length_a   1.000
_cell.length_b   1.000
_cell.length_c   1.000
_cell.angle_alpha   90.00
_cell.angle_beta   90.00
_cell.angle_gamma   90.00
#
_symmetry.space_group_name_H-M   'P 1'
#
loop_
_entity.id
_entity.type
_entity.pdbx_description
1 polymer ?
#
loop_
_entity_poly.entity_id
_entity_poly.type
_entity_poly.pdbx_seq_one_letter_code
_entity_poly.pdbx_strand_id
1 'polypeptide(L)'
;MTKIEPKYRYVRVGSTRQNFNHAYYLPKDNKRIRVCKVFFMNTLGISDKTIRTVVKKNSEPQLTGIQMQDKRGKHGKQFKLDAALKDGAKAHINSIPRIESHYCRARSKREFIEGSLSVAALHRDYVEKCIAEGKQYLSYKMYYNTFVNDFNISFWQPKKDQCEDCTAFANVEDKTLLQEKYDLHLKEKSLVRAE
;
A
#
# COMPACT_ATOMS: atom_id res chain seq x y z
N MET A 1 9.06 5.25 -39.79
CA MET A 1 7.71 5.62 -40.30
C MET A 1 7.77 7.09 -40.69
N THR A 2 7.12 7.50 -41.77
CA THR A 2 7.06 8.90 -42.20
C THR A 2 5.61 9.34 -42.31
N LYS A 3 5.26 10.53 -41.83
CA LYS A 3 3.90 11.08 -41.93
C LYS A 3 3.60 11.38 -43.40
N ILE A 4 2.40 11.01 -43.86
CA ILE A 4 1.94 11.23 -45.24
C ILE A 4 0.58 11.90 -45.23
N GLU A 5 0.39 12.83 -46.15
CA GLU A 5 -0.89 13.46 -46.42
C GLU A 5 -1.51 12.82 -47.69
N PRO A 6 -2.58 12.01 -47.55
CA PRO A 6 -3.22 11.42 -48.71
C PRO A 6 -4.05 12.47 -49.46
N LYS A 7 -4.05 12.39 -50.80
CA LYS A 7 -4.84 13.27 -51.68
C LYS A 7 -6.35 13.18 -51.41
N TYR A 8 -6.84 12.01 -51.04
CA TYR A 8 -8.23 11.76 -50.67
C TYR A 8 -8.32 11.04 -49.34
N ARG A 9 -9.30 11.41 -48.51
CA ARG A 9 -9.47 10.82 -47.18
C ARG A 9 -10.92 10.73 -46.78
N TYR A 10 -11.32 9.53 -46.37
CA TYR A 10 -12.61 9.30 -45.73
C TYR A 10 -12.53 9.61 -44.23
N VAL A 11 -13.40 10.49 -43.73
CA VAL A 11 -13.49 10.84 -42.31
C VAL A 11 -14.80 10.29 -41.77
N ARG A 12 -14.73 9.45 -40.74
CA ARG A 12 -15.92 8.96 -40.04
C ARG A 12 -16.39 10.01 -39.03
N VAL A 13 -17.60 10.54 -39.22
CA VAL A 13 -18.24 11.49 -38.30
C VAL A 13 -18.33 10.86 -36.91
N GLY A 14 -17.94 11.60 -35.85
CA GLY A 14 -17.94 11.13 -34.46
C GLY A 14 -16.75 10.26 -34.02
N SER A 15 -15.77 10.00 -34.91
CA SER A 15 -14.59 9.21 -34.53
C SER A 15 -13.56 10.03 -33.75
N THR A 16 -13.29 9.65 -32.50
CA THR A 16 -12.18 10.20 -31.68
C THR A 16 -10.81 9.64 -32.04
N ARG A 17 -10.72 8.69 -32.99
CA ARG A 17 -9.44 8.10 -33.41
C ARG A 17 -8.58 9.15 -34.13
N GLN A 18 -7.46 9.52 -33.50
CA GLN A 18 -6.41 10.29 -34.17
C GLN A 18 -5.90 9.53 -35.39
N ASN A 19 -5.89 10.23 -36.52
CA ASN A 19 -5.61 9.65 -37.83
C ASN A 19 -4.15 9.89 -38.19
N PHE A 20 -3.34 8.85 -37.98
CA PHE A 20 -1.92 8.85 -38.24
C PHE A 20 -1.63 8.15 -39.56
N ASN A 21 -1.75 8.88 -40.67
CA ASN A 21 -1.37 8.37 -41.98
C ASN A 21 0.17 8.34 -42.07
N HIS A 22 0.75 7.15 -42.00
CA HIS A 22 2.19 6.95 -42.10
C HIS A 22 2.53 5.96 -43.21
N ALA A 23 3.66 6.18 -43.89
CA ALA A 23 4.31 5.10 -44.62
C ALA A 23 5.15 4.23 -43.68
N TYR A 24 5.08 2.93 -43.97
CA TYR A 24 5.82 1.88 -43.29
C TYR A 24 6.95 1.40 -44.20
N TYR A 25 8.08 1.08 -43.59
CA TYR A 25 9.26 0.61 -44.31
C TYR A 25 9.91 -0.53 -43.53
N LEU A 26 10.43 -1.52 -44.24
CA LEU A 26 11.24 -2.60 -43.68
C LEU A 26 12.62 -2.63 -44.35
N PRO A 27 13.68 -2.97 -43.60
CA PRO A 27 15.03 -3.07 -44.16
C PRO A 27 15.18 -4.36 -44.98
N LYS A 28 15.80 -4.25 -46.16
CA LYS A 28 16.28 -5.36 -46.97
C LYS A 28 17.53 -4.89 -47.72
N ASP A 29 18.63 -5.64 -47.61
CA ASP A 29 19.90 -5.35 -48.30
C ASP A 29 20.37 -3.89 -48.11
N ASN A 30 20.35 -3.41 -46.86
CA ASN A 30 20.64 -2.02 -46.46
C ASN A 30 19.75 -0.92 -47.09
N LYS A 31 18.67 -1.30 -47.77
CA LYS A 31 17.67 -0.36 -48.32
C LYS A 31 16.37 -0.43 -47.52
N ARG A 32 15.69 0.71 -47.40
CA ARG A 32 14.36 0.80 -46.79
C ARG A 32 13.30 0.60 -47.86
N ILE A 33 12.62 -0.55 -47.84
CA ILE A 33 11.56 -0.88 -48.78
C ILE A 33 10.22 -0.45 -48.19
N ARG A 34 9.42 0.30 -48.96
CA ARG A 34 8.07 0.70 -48.56
C ARG A 34 7.14 -0.52 -48.57
N VAL A 35 6.37 -0.68 -47.50
CA VAL A 35 5.41 -1.79 -47.35
C VAL A 35 4.05 -1.29 -46.87
N CYS A 36 3.02 -2.11 -47.05
CA CYS A 36 1.70 -1.80 -46.49
C CYS A 36 1.68 -2.03 -44.97
N LYS A 37 0.70 -1.44 -44.29
CA LYS A 37 0.54 -1.56 -42.85
C LYS A 37 0.32 -2.99 -42.38
N VAL A 38 -0.47 -3.77 -43.13
CA VAL A 38 -0.79 -5.17 -42.79
C VAL A 38 0.47 -6.02 -42.82
N PHE A 39 1.28 -5.89 -43.88
CA PHE A 39 2.56 -6.56 -43.98
C PHE A 39 3.49 -6.15 -42.83
N PHE A 40 3.62 -4.85 -42.56
CA PHE A 40 4.44 -4.35 -41.45
C PHE A 40 4.04 -4.94 -40.09
N MET A 41 2.73 -5.03 -39.80
CA MET A 41 2.20 -5.62 -38.57
C MET A 41 2.50 -7.11 -38.48
N ASN A 42 2.23 -7.86 -39.56
CA ASN A 42 2.42 -9.32 -39.58
C ASN A 42 3.90 -9.69 -39.51
N THR A 43 4.77 -8.99 -40.25
CA THR A 43 6.21 -9.25 -40.28
C THR A 43 6.87 -8.97 -38.92
N LEU A 44 6.43 -7.93 -38.20
CA LEU A 44 7.00 -7.59 -36.89
C LEU A 44 6.21 -8.19 -35.71
N GLY A 45 5.10 -8.90 -35.95
CA GLY A 45 4.24 -9.45 -34.91
C GLY A 45 3.62 -8.39 -33.98
N ILE A 46 3.32 -7.19 -34.49
CA ILE A 46 2.81 -6.08 -33.69
C ILE A 46 1.40 -5.66 -34.08
N SER A 47 0.63 -5.18 -33.11
CA SER A 47 -0.74 -4.70 -33.32
C SER A 47 -0.81 -3.24 -33.80
N ASP A 48 -1.96 -2.84 -34.34
CA ASP A 48 -2.21 -1.43 -34.67
C ASP A 48 -2.08 -0.51 -33.44
N LYS A 49 -2.47 -1.01 -32.26
CA LYS A 49 -2.43 -0.26 -31.01
C LYS A 49 -1.00 0.08 -30.61
N THR A 50 -0.06 -0.84 -30.76
CA THR A 50 1.36 -0.58 -30.45
C THR A 50 1.95 0.44 -31.40
N ILE A 51 1.67 0.33 -32.71
CA ILE A 51 2.08 1.32 -33.71
C ILE A 51 1.59 2.73 -33.36
N ARG A 52 0.28 2.89 -33.09
CA ARG A 52 -0.29 4.19 -32.71
C ARG A 52 0.32 4.75 -31.42
N THR A 53 0.57 3.88 -30.45
CA THR A 53 1.17 4.27 -29.18
C THR A 53 2.58 4.82 -29.39
N VAL A 54 3.40 4.14 -30.20
CA VAL A 54 4.76 4.60 -30.54
C VAL A 54 4.72 5.91 -31.31
N VAL A 55 3.85 6.03 -32.32
CA VAL A 55 3.70 7.27 -33.10
C VAL A 55 3.29 8.44 -32.21
N LYS A 56 2.29 8.24 -31.33
CA LYS A 56 1.83 9.29 -30.41
C LYS A 56 2.94 9.74 -29.47
N LYS A 57 3.68 8.79 -28.88
CA LYS A 57 4.82 9.10 -27.99
C LYS A 57 5.96 9.81 -28.72
N ASN A 58 6.25 9.42 -29.96
CA ASN A 58 7.30 10.06 -30.77
C ASN A 58 6.91 11.45 -31.30
N SER A 59 5.62 11.77 -31.37
CA SER A 59 5.14 13.10 -31.77
C SER A 59 5.14 14.13 -30.63
N GLU A 60 5.34 13.71 -29.39
CA GLU A 60 5.42 14.62 -28.25
C GLU A 60 6.83 15.26 -28.19
N PRO A 61 6.94 16.61 -28.22
CA PRO A 61 8.22 17.31 -28.37
C PRO A 61 9.18 17.18 -27.18
N GLN A 62 8.73 16.63 -26.05
CA GLN A 62 9.56 16.42 -24.85
C GLN A 62 10.40 15.13 -24.88
N LEU A 63 10.33 14.33 -25.95
CA LEU A 63 10.79 12.94 -25.91
C LEU A 63 11.56 12.47 -27.15
N THR A 64 12.39 13.31 -27.75
CA THR A 64 13.38 12.84 -28.74
C THR A 64 14.54 12.15 -28.02
N GLY A 65 14.43 10.83 -27.82
CA GLY A 65 15.54 9.95 -27.42
C GLY A 65 15.53 9.41 -25.99
N ILE A 66 14.59 9.82 -25.13
CA ILE A 66 14.49 9.33 -23.75
C ILE A 66 13.34 8.33 -23.62
N GLN A 67 13.59 7.16 -23.03
CA GLN A 67 12.54 6.19 -22.73
C GLN A 67 11.47 6.83 -21.83
N MET A 68 10.22 6.84 -22.28
CA MET A 68 9.11 7.38 -21.51
C MET A 68 8.99 6.64 -20.17
N GLN A 69 8.89 7.38 -19.06
CA GLN A 69 8.69 6.77 -17.74
C GLN A 69 7.48 5.83 -17.74
N ASP A 70 7.64 4.66 -17.11
CA ASP A 70 6.54 3.71 -16.98
C ASP A 70 5.43 4.31 -16.09
N LYS A 71 4.24 4.44 -16.66
CA LYS A 71 3.03 4.97 -16.00
C LYS A 71 2.05 3.84 -15.63
N ARG A 72 2.45 2.57 -15.68
CA ARG A 72 1.66 1.45 -15.14
C ARG A 72 1.26 1.73 -13.69
N GLY A 73 0.01 1.44 -13.34
CA GLY A 73 -0.55 1.72 -12.01
C GLY A 73 -0.83 3.20 -11.68
N LYS A 74 -0.31 4.16 -12.45
CA LYS A 74 -0.43 5.60 -12.20
C LYS A 74 -1.61 6.22 -12.98
N HIS A 75 -2.81 5.66 -12.82
CA HIS A 75 -4.00 6.14 -13.53
C HIS A 75 -4.69 7.33 -12.88
N GLY A 76 -4.31 7.73 -11.66
CA GLY A 76 -4.88 8.89 -10.94
C GLY A 76 -6.33 8.71 -10.45
N LYS A 77 -7.01 7.64 -10.86
CA LYS A 77 -8.38 7.27 -10.43
C LYS A 77 -8.43 6.38 -9.20
N GLN A 78 -7.35 6.36 -8.41
CA GLN A 78 -7.37 5.62 -7.15
C GLN A 78 -8.21 6.41 -6.15
N PHE A 79 -9.04 5.71 -5.38
CA PHE A 79 -9.82 6.33 -4.34
C PHE A 79 -8.89 7.03 -3.33
N LYS A 80 -9.14 8.32 -3.09
CA LYS A 80 -8.43 9.10 -2.09
C LYS A 80 -9.38 9.35 -0.95
N LEU A 81 -8.98 8.92 0.24
CA LEU A 81 -9.66 9.29 1.47
C LEU A 81 -9.49 10.77 1.71
N ASP A 82 -10.56 11.40 2.20
CA ASP A 82 -10.51 12.81 2.59
C ASP A 82 -9.47 13.02 3.71
N ALA A 83 -8.74 14.13 3.61
CA ALA A 83 -7.69 14.46 4.56
C ALA A 83 -8.28 14.77 5.94
N ALA A 84 -9.42 15.48 5.99
CA ALA A 84 -10.07 15.85 7.25
C ALA A 84 -10.49 14.63 8.08
N LEU A 85 -10.98 13.57 7.43
CA LEU A 85 -11.31 12.30 8.08
C LEU A 85 -10.09 11.62 8.71
N LYS A 86 -8.94 11.65 8.02
CA LYS A 86 -7.68 11.12 8.56
C LYS A 86 -7.18 11.95 9.74
N ASP A 87 -7.32 13.27 9.66
CA ASP A 87 -6.87 14.17 10.71
C ASP A 87 -7.71 14.01 11.99
N GLY A 88 -9.01 13.75 11.86
CA GLY A 88 -9.87 13.41 13.00
C GLY A 88 -9.41 12.14 13.75
N ALA A 89 -9.03 11.10 13.02
CA ALA A 89 -8.49 9.88 13.63
C ALA A 89 -7.12 10.14 14.30
N LYS A 90 -6.25 10.95 13.68
CA LYS A 90 -4.96 11.35 14.27
C LYS A 90 -5.14 12.15 15.55
N ALA A 91 -6.08 13.09 15.57
CA ALA A 91 -6.41 13.89 16.74
C ALA A 91 -6.87 13.00 17.90
N HIS A 92 -7.71 12.00 17.62
CA HIS A 92 -8.12 11.02 18.61
C HIS A 92 -6.92 10.24 19.18
N ILE A 93 -6.04 9.70 18.32
CA ILE A 93 -4.86 8.94 18.75
C ILE A 93 -3.90 9.80 19.58
N ASN A 94 -3.78 11.09 19.27
CA ASN A 94 -2.97 12.05 20.03
C ASN A 94 -3.59 12.42 21.38
N SER A 95 -4.91 12.32 21.55
CA SER A 95 -5.59 12.60 22.82
C SER A 95 -5.36 11.51 23.88
N ILE A 96 -4.89 10.32 23.48
CA ILE A 96 -4.66 9.20 24.40
C ILE A 96 -3.38 9.44 25.19
N PRO A 97 -3.40 9.30 26.54
CA PRO A 97 -2.21 9.47 27.36
C PRO A 97 -1.14 8.45 26.98
N ARG A 98 0.11 8.92 26.89
CA ARG A 98 1.27 8.12 26.52
C ARG A 98 2.22 7.97 27.69
N ILE A 99 2.74 6.77 27.82
CA ILE A 99 3.76 6.37 28.77
C ILE A 99 5.08 6.30 28.01
N GLU A 100 6.06 7.05 28.49
CA GLU A 100 7.40 6.99 27.94
C GLU A 100 8.13 5.72 28.39
N SER A 101 8.97 5.16 27.52
CA SER A 101 9.78 3.99 27.87
C SER A 101 10.94 4.38 28.80
N HIS A 102 10.67 4.51 30.10
CA HIS A 102 11.65 4.94 31.10
C HIS A 102 12.97 4.14 31.05
N TYR A 103 12.88 2.83 30.80
CA TYR A 103 14.03 1.91 30.76
C TYR A 103 14.77 1.86 29.42
N CYS A 104 14.21 2.38 28.33
CA CYS A 104 14.78 2.23 26.98
C CYS A 104 14.96 3.55 26.22
N ARG A 105 14.89 4.70 26.91
CA ARG A 105 15.02 6.04 26.29
C ARG A 105 16.29 6.22 25.45
N ALA A 106 17.40 5.58 25.84
CA ALA A 106 18.67 5.65 25.09
C ALA A 106 18.65 4.84 23.77
N ARG A 107 17.77 3.84 23.65
CA ARG A 107 17.75 2.90 22.51
C ARG A 107 16.51 3.03 21.63
N SER A 108 15.43 3.64 22.13
CA SER A 108 14.17 3.77 21.37
C SER A 108 13.40 5.03 21.77
N LYS A 109 12.78 5.65 20.76
CA LYS A 109 11.80 6.75 20.92
C LYS A 109 10.35 6.24 20.86
N ARG A 110 10.13 4.94 21.07
CA ARG A 110 8.78 4.33 21.02
C ARG A 110 8.00 4.69 22.27
N GLU A 111 6.78 5.15 22.07
CA GLU A 111 5.85 5.50 23.15
C GLU A 111 4.88 4.35 23.39
N PHE A 112 4.31 4.29 24.59
CA PHE A 112 3.43 3.20 24.98
C PHE A 112 2.08 3.71 25.49
N ILE A 113 1.01 3.05 25.09
CA ILE A 113 -0.33 3.21 25.69
C ILE A 113 -0.47 2.15 26.79
N GLU A 114 -1.33 2.37 27.77
CA GLU A 114 -1.66 1.37 28.78
C GLU A 114 -2.03 0.01 28.14
N GLY A 115 -1.50 -1.08 28.70
CA GLY A 115 -1.60 -2.43 28.15
C GLY A 115 -3.00 -3.06 28.20
N SER A 116 -3.92 -2.47 28.97
CA SER A 116 -5.31 -2.93 29.11
C SER A 116 -6.17 -2.57 27.89
N LEU A 117 -5.75 -1.57 27.11
CA LEU A 117 -6.46 -1.10 25.92
C LEU A 117 -6.05 -1.88 24.67
N SER A 118 -6.96 -1.99 23.71
CA SER A 118 -6.70 -2.56 22.39
C SER A 118 -7.02 -1.55 21.30
N VAL A 119 -6.44 -1.70 20.10
CA VAL A 119 -6.76 -0.80 18.96
C VAL A 119 -8.27 -0.85 18.63
N ALA A 120 -8.92 -2.00 18.85
CA ALA A 120 -10.37 -2.14 18.70
C ALA A 120 -11.15 -1.34 19.74
N ALA A 121 -10.70 -1.31 21.00
CA ALA A 121 -11.31 -0.45 22.03
C ALA A 121 -11.14 1.03 21.68
N LEU A 122 -9.94 1.45 21.30
CA LEU A 122 -9.68 2.83 20.88
C LEU A 122 -10.52 3.25 19.68
N HIS A 123 -10.81 2.33 18.76
CA HIS A 123 -11.68 2.61 17.62
C HIS A 123 -13.15 2.77 18.05
N ARG A 124 -13.63 1.98 19.03
CA ARG A 124 -14.98 2.15 19.59
C ARG A 124 -15.14 3.53 20.25
N ASP A 125 -14.19 3.93 21.10
CA ASP A 125 -14.20 5.24 21.76
C ASP A 125 -14.15 6.38 20.73
N TYR A 126 -13.36 6.21 19.67
CA TYR A 126 -13.29 7.17 18.56
C TYR A 126 -14.63 7.31 17.83
N VAL A 127 -15.30 6.19 17.55
CA VAL A 127 -16.61 6.18 16.88
C VAL A 127 -17.65 6.86 17.77
N GLU A 128 -17.69 6.55 19.06
CA GLU A 128 -18.60 7.18 20.02
C GLU A 128 -18.39 8.70 20.10
N LYS A 129 -17.13 9.16 20.18
CA LYS A 129 -16.80 10.60 20.15
C LYS A 129 -17.24 11.27 18.84
N CYS A 130 -17.01 10.63 17.70
CA CYS A 130 -17.41 11.18 16.41
C CYS A 130 -18.93 11.28 16.29
N ILE A 131 -19.67 10.27 16.77
CA ILE A 131 -21.14 10.28 16.79
C ILE A 131 -21.65 11.42 17.68
N ALA A 132 -21.08 11.60 18.87
CA ALA A 132 -21.45 12.67 19.80
C ALA A 132 -21.21 14.07 19.20
N GLU A 133 -20.16 14.24 18.39
CA GLU A 133 -19.83 15.49 17.71
C GLU A 133 -20.52 15.66 16.34
N GLY A 134 -21.30 14.66 15.88
CA GLY A 134 -21.94 14.67 14.55
C GLY A 134 -20.95 14.61 13.39
N LYS A 135 -19.73 14.10 13.60
CA LYS A 135 -18.68 13.99 12.59
C LYS A 135 -18.65 12.61 11.93
N GLN A 136 -18.20 12.56 10.68
CA GLN A 136 -17.93 11.30 10.00
C GLN A 136 -16.69 10.62 10.61
N TYR A 137 -16.69 9.29 10.64
CA TYR A 137 -15.63 8.48 11.22
C TYR A 137 -15.03 7.48 10.23
N LEU A 138 -13.79 7.07 10.48
CA LEU A 138 -13.11 6.03 9.71
C LEU A 138 -13.55 4.61 10.08
N SER A 139 -13.53 3.72 9.09
CA SER A 139 -13.62 2.27 9.31
C SER A 139 -12.42 1.76 10.12
N TYR A 140 -12.64 0.71 10.91
CA TYR A 140 -11.62 0.07 11.76
C TYR A 140 -10.29 -0.18 11.03
N LYS A 141 -10.34 -0.77 9.82
CA LYS A 141 -9.13 -1.08 9.05
C LYS A 141 -8.31 0.17 8.73
N MET A 142 -8.98 1.28 8.44
CA MET A 142 -8.30 2.54 8.12
C MET A 142 -7.75 3.21 9.37
N TYR A 143 -8.50 3.16 10.48
CA TYR A 143 -8.03 3.61 11.79
C TYR A 143 -6.79 2.83 12.23
N TYR A 144 -6.82 1.50 12.11
CA TYR A 144 -5.71 0.61 12.41
C TYR A 144 -4.48 0.93 11.55
N ASN A 145 -4.65 1.10 10.23
CA ASN A 145 -3.56 1.47 9.34
C ASN A 145 -2.96 2.84 9.71
N THR A 146 -3.80 3.79 10.14
CA THR A 146 -3.34 5.10 10.59
C THR A 146 -2.53 4.95 11.89
N PHE A 147 -3.01 4.15 12.84
CA PHE A 147 -2.32 3.86 14.09
C PHE A 147 -0.94 3.20 13.87
N VAL A 148 -0.85 2.23 12.97
CA VAL A 148 0.40 1.47 12.74
C VAL A 148 1.42 2.22 11.88
N ASN A 149 0.97 2.91 10.83
CA ASN A 149 1.89 3.53 9.87
C ASN A 149 2.29 4.95 10.25
N ASP A 150 1.37 5.72 10.86
CA ASP A 150 1.62 7.14 11.16
C ASP A 150 2.18 7.34 12.57
N PHE A 151 2.07 6.35 13.47
CA PHE A 151 2.51 6.45 14.86
C PHE A 151 3.47 5.33 15.28
N ASN A 152 4.53 5.70 15.99
CA ASN A 152 5.47 4.76 16.61
C ASN A 152 5.02 4.43 18.05
N ILE A 153 3.82 3.87 18.20
CA ILE A 153 3.19 3.59 19.50
C ILE A 153 2.92 2.09 19.65
N SER A 154 3.10 1.56 20.86
CA SER A 154 2.75 0.19 21.24
C SER A 154 1.88 0.15 22.49
N PHE A 155 1.27 -0.99 22.78
CA PHE A 155 0.70 -1.24 24.11
C PHE A 155 1.81 -1.64 25.08
N TRP A 156 1.79 -1.07 26.29
CA TRP A 156 2.74 -1.37 27.35
C TRP A 156 2.52 -2.80 27.84
N GLN A 157 3.59 -3.57 27.92
CA GLN A 157 3.57 -4.91 28.48
C GLN A 157 4.51 -4.93 29.69
N PRO A 158 4.01 -5.23 30.90
CA PRO A 158 4.85 -5.36 32.09
C PRO A 158 5.95 -6.41 31.84
N LYS A 159 7.21 -5.99 32.03
CA LYS A 159 8.38 -6.87 31.96
C LYS A 159 8.78 -7.45 33.33
N LYS A 160 8.41 -6.75 34.40
CA LYS A 160 8.60 -7.19 35.79
C LYS A 160 7.29 -7.83 36.25
N ASP A 161 7.38 -8.91 37.02
CA ASP A 161 6.27 -9.78 37.48
C ASP A 161 5.79 -10.85 36.48
N GLN A 162 6.58 -11.12 35.43
CA GLN A 162 6.40 -12.36 34.67
C GLN A 162 7.10 -13.48 35.42
N CYS A 163 6.35 -14.55 35.76
CA CYS A 163 6.95 -15.73 36.35
C CYS A 163 7.94 -16.34 35.36
N GLU A 164 9.19 -16.53 35.80
CA GLU A 164 10.27 -17.11 35.00
C GLU A 164 9.85 -18.44 34.37
N ASP A 165 9.22 -19.32 35.17
CA ASP A 165 8.72 -20.63 34.71
C ASP A 165 7.63 -20.49 33.63
N CYS A 166 6.70 -19.55 33.81
CA CYS A 166 5.65 -19.29 32.81
C CYS A 166 6.23 -18.76 31.49
N THR A 167 7.23 -17.88 31.56
CA THR A 167 7.87 -17.32 30.36
C THR A 167 8.76 -18.34 29.66
N ALA A 168 9.46 -19.19 30.41
CA ALA A 168 10.28 -20.26 29.87
C ALA A 168 9.42 -21.28 29.12
N PHE A 169 8.27 -21.68 29.68
CA PHE A 169 7.36 -22.61 29.02
C PHE A 169 6.72 -22.05 27.73
N ALA A 170 6.39 -20.75 27.70
CA ALA A 170 5.79 -20.11 26.53
C ALA A 170 6.75 -19.98 25.34
N ASN A 171 8.06 -19.89 25.60
CA ASN A 171 9.07 -19.61 24.59
C ASN A 171 9.73 -20.86 23.96
N VAL A 172 9.41 -22.07 24.45
CA VAL A 172 9.99 -23.33 23.95
C VAL A 172 9.04 -24.01 22.96
N GLU A 173 9.58 -24.50 21.84
CA GLU A 173 8.83 -25.24 20.81
C GLU A 173 8.43 -26.64 21.29
N ASP A 174 9.37 -27.40 21.89
CA ASP A 174 9.13 -28.72 22.47
C ASP A 174 8.76 -28.64 23.96
N LYS A 175 7.45 -28.62 24.21
CA LYS A 175 6.88 -28.43 25.56
C LYS A 175 6.95 -29.66 26.46
N THR A 176 7.20 -30.84 25.90
CA THR A 176 7.15 -32.15 26.61
C THR A 176 8.07 -32.22 27.82
N LEU A 177 9.27 -31.63 27.73
CA LEU A 177 10.28 -31.68 28.79
C LEU A 177 10.01 -30.71 29.95
N LEU A 178 9.21 -29.66 29.72
CA LEU A 178 8.92 -28.60 30.69
C LEU A 178 7.47 -28.66 31.21
N GLN A 179 6.65 -29.56 30.66
CA GLN A 179 5.23 -29.65 30.96
C GLN A 179 4.96 -30.04 32.42
N GLU A 180 5.68 -31.04 32.93
CA GLU A 180 5.53 -31.48 34.32
C GLU A 180 5.89 -30.36 35.32
N LYS A 181 6.96 -29.62 35.05
CA LYS A 181 7.38 -28.48 35.89
C LYS A 181 6.36 -27.34 35.85
N TYR A 182 5.80 -27.06 34.66
CA TYR A 182 4.79 -26.01 34.49
C TYR A 182 3.47 -26.37 35.18
N ASP A 183 3.03 -27.62 35.11
CA ASP A 183 1.81 -28.08 35.77
C ASP A 183 1.91 -28.03 37.30
N LEU A 184 3.08 -28.36 37.85
CA LEU A 184 3.36 -28.18 39.28
C LEU A 184 3.32 -26.70 39.69
N HIS A 185 3.98 -25.83 38.93
CA HIS A 185 3.94 -24.38 39.13
C HIS A 185 2.50 -23.83 39.16
N LEU A 186 1.64 -24.29 38.25
CA LEU A 186 0.22 -23.89 38.22
C LEU A 186 -0.56 -24.34 39.46
N LYS A 187 -0.29 -25.56 39.96
CA LYS A 187 -0.90 -26.07 41.19
C LYS A 187 -0.48 -25.25 42.41
N GLU A 188 0.80 -25.02 42.60
CA GLU A 188 1.33 -24.20 43.72
C GLU A 188 0.76 -22.79 43.70
N LYS A 189 0.72 -22.16 42.52
CA LYS A 189 0.10 -20.84 42.31
C LYS A 189 -1.38 -20.82 42.69
N SER A 190 -2.12 -21.90 42.44
CA SER A 190 -3.53 -21.98 42.80
C SER A 190 -3.74 -22.13 44.31
N LEU A 191 -2.86 -22.86 45.00
CA LEU A 191 -2.91 -23.08 46.45
C LEU A 191 -2.61 -21.78 47.21
N VAL A 192 -1.54 -21.08 46.84
CA VAL A 192 -1.15 -19.80 47.48
C VAL A 192 -2.20 -18.70 47.29
N ARG A 193 -3.06 -18.80 46.27
CA ARG A 193 -4.17 -17.85 46.03
C ARG A 193 -5.45 -18.21 46.76
N ALA A 194 -5.55 -19.44 47.25
CA ALA A 194 -6.70 -19.93 48.00
C ALA A 194 -6.51 -19.74 49.52
N GLU A 195 -5.27 -19.58 49.98
CA GLU A 195 -4.88 -19.11 51.31
C GLU A 195 -4.99 -17.59 51.45
#